data_AF-A0A356QNV9-F1
#
_entry.id   AF-A0A356QNV9-F1
#
_cell.length_a   1.000
_cell.length_b   1.000
_cell.length_c   1.000
_cell.angle_alpha   90.00
_cell.angle_beta   90.00
_cell.angle_gamma   90.00
#
_symmetry.space_group_name_H-M   'P 1'
#
loop_
_entity.id
_entity.type
_entity.pdbx_description
1 polymer ?
#
loop_
_entity_poly.entity_id
_entity_poly.type
_entity_poly.pdbx_seq_one_letter_code
_entity_poly.pdbx_strand_id
1 'polypeptide(L)' 'VTVQKALPIETPLSRRRRPPSSFLAPGLFLCGDHLTTSSINGALVAGRLAAEEVLQSA' A
#
# COMPACT_ATOMS: atom_id res chain seq x y z
N VAL A 1 -13.04 -17.72 13.65
CA VAL A 1 -13.99 -16.79 12.99
C VAL A 1 -13.40 -16.39 11.65
N THR A 2 -14.20 -16.36 10.59
CA THR A 2 -13.76 -15.91 9.26
C THR A 2 -14.31 -14.51 9.01
N VAL A 3 -13.43 -13.58 8.63
CA VAL A 3 -13.80 -12.21 8.26
C VAL A 3 -13.77 -12.11 6.73
N GLN A 4 -14.93 -11.82 6.14
CA GLN A 4 -15.03 -11.65 4.68
C GLN A 4 -14.25 -10.40 4.25
N LYS A 5 -13.49 -10.53 3.16
CA LYS A 5 -12.65 -9.45 2.60
C LYS A 5 -11.67 -8.82 3.61
N ALA A 6 -11.13 -9.65 4.53
CA ALA A 6 -10.15 -9.19 5.50
C ALA A 6 -8.87 -8.62 4.85
N LEU A 7 -8.53 -9.13 3.65
CA LEU A 7 -7.29 -8.84 2.96
C LEU A 7 -7.52 -8.75 1.44
N PRO A 8 -6.78 -7.88 0.73
CA PRO A 8 -6.76 -7.87 -0.74
C PRO A 8 -6.38 -9.21 -1.34
N ILE A 9 -6.93 -9.49 -2.53
CA ILE A 9 -6.60 -10.68 -3.32
C ILE A 9 -5.14 -10.62 -3.79
N GLU A 10 -4.38 -11.68 -3.52
CA GLU A 10 -2.96 -11.84 -3.84
C GLU A 10 -2.74 -12.76 -5.05
N THR A 11 -3.06 -12.28 -6.26
CA THR A 11 -2.76 -12.98 -7.51
C THR A 11 -1.57 -12.33 -8.21
N PRO A 12 -0.86 -13.03 -9.11
CA PRO A 12 0.20 -12.41 -9.91
C PRO A 12 -0.27 -11.15 -10.67
N LEU A 13 -1.52 -11.12 -11.13
CA LEU A 13 -2.10 -9.96 -11.80
C LEU A 13 -2.36 -8.78 -10.85
N SER A 14 -2.89 -9.02 -9.64
CA SER A 14 -3.13 -7.94 -8.67
C SER A 14 -1.83 -7.32 -8.19
N ARG A 15 -0.77 -8.12 -8.00
CA ARG A 15 0.58 -7.62 -7.64
C ARG A 15 1.16 -6.70 -8.72
N ARG A 16 0.97 -7.04 -10.01
CA ARG A 16 1.43 -6.21 -11.14
C ARG A 16 0.66 -4.90 -11.31
N ARG A 17 -0.56 -4.82 -10.77
CA ARG A 17 -1.43 -3.63 -10.86
C ARG A 17 -1.25 -2.66 -9.68
N ARG A 18 -0.34 -2.95 -8.76
CA ARG A 18 -0.12 -2.07 -7.61
C ARG A 18 0.48 -0.75 -8.04
N PRO A 19 0.08 0.37 -7.40
CA PRO A 19 0.71 1.66 -7.64
C PRO A 19 2.23 1.56 -7.40
N PRO A 20 3.07 2.14 -8.29
CA PRO A 20 4.51 2.11 -8.12
C PRO A 20 5.02 3.14 -7.08
N SER A 21 4.17 4.07 -6.67
CA SER A 21 4.48 5.15 -5.72
C SER A 21 3.31 5.35 -4.77
N SER A 22 3.58 5.93 -3.60
CA SER A 22 2.56 6.30 -2.62
C SER A 22 1.84 7.60 -3.02
N PHE A 23 2.49 8.51 -3.74
CA PHE A 23 1.92 9.77 -4.18
C PHE A 23 0.75 9.56 -5.14
N LEU A 24 -0.42 10.06 -4.75
CA LEU A 24 -1.61 10.08 -5.61
C LEU A 24 -1.90 11.48 -6.15
N ALA A 25 -1.79 12.49 -5.28
CA ALA A 25 -2.00 13.90 -5.61
C ALA A 25 -1.32 14.79 -4.55
N PRO A 26 -1.19 16.11 -4.77
CA PRO A 26 -0.64 17.01 -3.76
C PRO A 26 -1.33 16.86 -2.39
N GLY A 27 -0.55 16.53 -1.36
CA GLY A 27 -1.06 16.28 0.00
C GLY A 27 -1.81 14.95 0.19
N LEU A 28 -1.83 14.06 -0.82
CA LEU A 28 -2.56 12.79 -0.79
C LEU A 28 -1.65 11.61 -1.15
N PHE A 29 -1.47 10.71 -0.18
CA PHE A 29 -0.57 9.56 -0.28
C PHE A 29 -1.31 8.26 0.08
N LEU A 30 -0.96 7.19 -0.60
CA LEU A 30 -1.49 5.84 -0.47
C LEU A 30 -0.62 5.02 0.49
N CYS A 31 -1.23 4.16 1.30
CA CYS A 31 -0.52 3.18 2.12
C CYS A 31 -1.39 1.93 2.38
N GLY A 32 -0.80 0.90 3.00
CA GLY A 32 -1.50 -0.33 3.41
C GLY A 32 -1.37 -1.50 2.43
N ASP A 33 -2.19 -2.53 2.66
CA ASP A 33 -2.09 -3.88 2.06
C ASP A 33 -2.24 -3.91 0.52
N HIS A 34 -2.74 -2.84 -0.07
CA HIS A 34 -2.87 -2.72 -1.52
C HIS A 34 -1.55 -2.38 -2.24
N LEU A 35 -0.50 -1.95 -1.54
CA LEU A 35 0.71 -1.40 -2.17
C LEU A 35 1.90 -2.37 -2.23
N THR A 36 2.08 -3.26 -1.24
CA THR A 36 3.29 -4.09 -1.11
C THR A 36 2.98 -5.57 -1.08
N THR A 37 2.44 -6.08 0.03
CA THR A 37 1.90 -7.43 0.22
C THR A 37 0.76 -7.33 1.22
N SER A 38 -0.22 -8.20 1.07
CA SER A 38 -1.42 -8.32 1.91
C SER A 38 -1.05 -9.04 3.21
N SER A 39 -0.30 -8.34 4.05
CA SER A 39 0.27 -8.84 5.30
C SER A 39 0.63 -7.67 6.19
N ILE A 40 0.70 -7.90 7.51
CA ILE A 40 1.08 -6.86 8.47
C ILE A 40 2.41 -6.19 8.14
N ASN A 41 3.43 -6.98 7.75
CA ASN A 41 4.74 -6.45 7.37
C ASN A 41 4.67 -5.64 6.07
N GLY A 42 3.83 -6.07 5.13
CA GLY A 42 3.57 -5.34 3.90
C GLY A 42 2.96 -3.97 4.19
N ALA A 43 1.90 -3.91 4.99
CA ALA A 43 1.25 -2.67 5.40
C ALA A 43 2.23 -1.70 6.10
N LEU A 44 3.07 -2.21 7.01
CA LEU A 44 4.08 -1.40 7.71
C LEU A 44 5.12 -0.82 6.74
N VAL A 45 5.61 -1.63 5.79
CA VAL A 45 6.53 -1.15 4.74
C VAL A 45 5.87 -0.10 3.87
N ALA A 46 4.62 -0.31 3.44
CA ALA A 46 3.87 0.67 2.65
C ALA A 46 3.67 1.99 3.42
N GLY A 47 3.38 1.92 4.72
CA GLY A 47 3.27 3.10 5.59
C GLY A 47 4.58 3.88 5.70
N ARG A 48 5.71 3.18 5.85
CA ARG A 48 7.04 3.82 5.87
C ARG A 48 7.34 4.53 4.54
N LEU A 49 7.11 3.87 3.41
CA LEU A 49 7.34 4.44 2.08
C LEU A 49 6.47 5.69 1.84
N ALA A 50 5.19 5.64 2.26
CA ALA A 50 4.31 6.80 2.18
C ALA A 50 4.82 7.97 3.03
N ALA A 51 5.28 7.71 4.25
CA ALA A 51 5.86 8.74 5.12
C ALA A 51 7.15 9.34 4.54
N GLU A 52 8.01 8.51 3.94
CA GLU A 52 9.21 8.97 3.24
C GLU A 52 8.86 9.90 2.06
N GLU A 53 7.85 9.56 1.25
CA GLU A 53 7.38 10.42 0.17
C GLU A 53 6.72 11.72 0.68
N VAL A 54 5.98 11.68 1.80
CA VAL A 54 5.44 12.88 2.44
C VAL A 54 6.58 13.85 2.80
N LEU A 55 7.65 13.35 3.43
CA LEU A 55 8.80 14.17 3.81
C LEU A 55 9.56 14.75 2.60
N GLN A 56 9.48 14.10 1.44
CA GLN A 56 10.08 14.57 0.18
C GLN A 56 9.17 15.53 -0.61
N SER A 57 7.89 15.61 -0.24
CA SER A 57 6.89 16.44 -0.93
C SER A 57 6.76 17.86 -0.36
N ALA A 58 7.42 18.13 0.76
CA ALA A 58 7.55 19.45 1.38
C ALA A 58 8.67 20.24 0.71
#